data_AF-K1TQ19-F1
#
_entry.id   AF-K1TQ19-F1
#
_cell.length_a   1.000
_cell.length_b   1.000
_cell.length_c   1.000
_cell.angle_alpha   90.00
_cell.angle_beta   90.00
_cell.angle_gamma   90.00
#
_symmetry.space_group_name_H-M   'P 1'
#
loop_
_entity.id
_entity.type
_entity.pdbx_description
1 polymer ?
#
loop_
_entity_poly.entity_id
_entity_poly.type
_entity_poly.pdbx_seq_one_letter_code
_entity_poly.pdbx_strand_id
1 'polypeptide(L)'
;MKLGRKITDVVAHKIGGVTSDDPEYWGLREVLTPEMCDVANKMKLRKHYTFEQLLAMNKEYEAIDLQKLLDEMSYIGILEYDYGDNYDHNHELKDRPRIRRYRVP
;
A
#
# COMPACT_ATOMS: atom_id res chain seq x y z
N MET A 1 3.27 14.79 1.03
CA MET A 1 3.89 14.99 -0.30
C MET A 1 4.77 13.82 -0.76
N LYS A 2 5.55 13.19 0.13
CA LYS A 2 6.43 12.06 -0.22
C LYS A 2 5.69 10.89 -0.90
N LEU A 3 4.48 10.56 -0.44
CA LEU A 3 3.71 9.45 -1.00
C LEU A 3 3.23 9.72 -2.43
N GLY A 4 2.64 10.90 -2.70
CA GLY A 4 2.19 11.26 -4.05
C GLY A 4 3.30 11.16 -5.09
N ARG A 5 4.47 11.76 -4.82
CA ARG A 5 5.66 11.63 -5.68
C ARG A 5 6.11 10.17 -5.88
N LYS A 6 5.90 9.31 -4.88
CA LYS A 6 6.31 7.91 -4.90
C LYS A 6 5.39 7.07 -5.79
N ILE A 7 4.08 7.28 -5.73
CA ILE A 7 3.08 6.46 -6.43
C ILE A 7 2.67 7.00 -7.80
N THR A 8 2.82 8.31 -8.03
CA THR A 8 2.49 8.94 -9.32
C THR A 8 3.25 8.28 -10.45
N ASP A 9 2.65 8.14 -11.63
CA ASP A 9 3.36 7.76 -12.86
C ASP A 9 3.68 8.95 -13.76
N VAL A 10 3.28 10.17 -13.37
CA VAL A 10 3.62 11.41 -14.07
C VAL A 10 5.11 11.72 -13.90
N VAL A 11 5.89 11.62 -14.98
CA VAL A 11 7.36 11.82 -14.96
C VAL A 11 7.74 13.19 -14.38
N ALA A 12 7.00 14.24 -14.75
CA ALA A 12 7.24 15.58 -14.22
C ALA A 12 7.13 15.61 -12.68
N HIS A 13 6.13 14.95 -12.10
CA HIS A 13 5.95 14.87 -10.65
C HIS A 13 6.98 13.96 -9.96
N LYS A 14 7.46 12.91 -10.64
CA LYS A 14 8.58 12.09 -10.12
C LYS A 14 9.87 12.90 -9.96
N ILE A 15 10.14 13.79 -10.91
CA ILE A 15 11.37 14.60 -10.95
C ILE A 15 11.21 15.87 -10.09
N GLY A 16 10.20 16.69 -10.39
CA GLY A 16 9.95 17.99 -9.76
C GLY A 16 9.18 17.94 -8.45
N GLY A 17 8.56 16.79 -8.13
CA GLY A 17 7.67 16.65 -6.98
C GLY A 17 6.22 16.99 -7.30
N VAL A 18 5.36 16.70 -6.33
CA VAL A 18 3.96 17.12 -6.32
C VAL A 18 3.88 18.35 -5.40
N THR A 19 3.12 19.36 -5.80
CA THR A 19 2.91 20.64 -5.11
C THR A 19 1.44 20.80 -4.68
N SER A 20 1.11 21.83 -3.90
CA SER A 20 -0.29 22.15 -3.56
C SER A 20 -1.11 22.70 -4.73
N ASP A 21 -0.45 23.05 -5.84
CA ASP A 21 -1.11 23.50 -7.06
C ASP A 21 -1.55 22.31 -7.95
N ASP A 22 -1.06 21.10 -7.63
CA ASP A 22 -1.38 19.90 -8.38
C ASP A 22 -2.67 19.24 -7.87
N PRO A 23 -3.58 18.83 -8.78
CA PRO A 23 -4.83 18.16 -8.39
C PRO A 23 -4.57 16.82 -7.67
N GLU A 24 -3.44 16.17 -7.97
CA GLU A 24 -3.01 14.93 -7.32
C GLU A 24 -2.78 15.12 -5.80
N TYR A 25 -2.28 16.29 -5.39
CA TYR A 25 -2.12 16.59 -3.96
C TYR A 25 -3.46 16.64 -3.24
N TRP A 26 -4.43 17.36 -3.80
CA TRP A 26 -5.75 17.49 -3.18
C TRP A 26 -6.50 16.17 -3.18
N GLY A 27 -6.46 15.41 -4.27
CA GLY A 27 -7.07 14.08 -4.33
C GLY A 27 -6.57 13.16 -3.23
N LEU A 28 -5.24 13.09 -3.02
CA LEU A 28 -4.66 12.25 -1.97
C LEU A 28 -4.89 12.80 -0.56
N ARG A 29 -4.85 14.13 -0.38
CA ARG A 29 -5.03 14.78 0.92
C ARG A 29 -6.44 14.57 1.48
N GLU A 30 -7.46 14.60 0.63
CA GLU A 30 -8.85 14.46 1.07
C GLU A 30 -9.20 13.02 1.49
N VAL A 31 -8.46 12.01 1.00
CA VAL A 31 -8.78 10.59 1.23
C VAL A 31 -7.79 9.86 2.13
N LEU A 32 -6.57 10.37 2.31
CA LEU A 32 -5.54 9.73 3.12
C LEU A 32 -5.23 10.51 4.38
N THR A 33 -5.19 9.80 5.51
CA THR A 33 -4.66 10.36 6.75
C THR A 33 -3.11 10.37 6.75
N PRO A 34 -2.47 11.19 7.61
CA PRO A 34 -1.03 11.15 7.81
C PRO A 34 -0.50 9.75 8.16
N GLU A 35 -1.23 9.01 8.99
CA GLU A 35 -0.89 7.66 9.44
C GLU A 35 -0.84 6.66 8.28
N MET A 36 -1.84 6.69 7.40
CA MET A 36 -1.86 5.88 6.17
C MET A 36 -0.65 6.22 5.28
N CYS A 37 -0.34 7.51 5.16
CA CYS A 37 0.80 7.96 4.38
C CYS A 37 2.12 7.42 4.94
N ASP A 38 2.29 7.39 6.26
CA ASP A 38 3.52 6.91 6.90
C ASP A 38 3.71 5.40 6.69
N VAL A 39 2.66 4.60 6.87
CA VAL A 39 2.68 3.15 6.57
C VAL A 39 3.06 2.90 5.11
N ALA A 40 2.37 3.53 4.16
CA ALA A 40 2.63 3.36 2.73
C ALA A 40 4.04 3.85 2.33
N ASN A 41 4.56 4.90 2.98
CA ASN A 41 5.91 5.40 2.71
C ASN A 41 7.01 4.42 3.13
N LYS A 42 6.82 3.63 4.18
CA LYS A 42 7.77 2.59 4.63
C LYS A 42 7.83 1.39 3.68
N MET A 43 6.74 1.08 2.97
CA MET A 43 6.69 -0.02 2.00
C MET A 43 7.54 0.26 0.75
N LYS A 44 7.83 -0.77 -0.05
CA LYS A 44 8.40 -0.61 -1.41
C LYS A 44 7.26 -0.76 -2.41
N LEU A 45 7.31 -0.04 -3.53
CA LEU A 45 6.33 -0.19 -4.61
C LEU A 45 6.39 -1.61 -5.16
N ARG A 46 5.22 -2.19 -5.45
CA ARG A 46 5.02 -3.48 -6.11
C ARG A 46 5.69 -4.67 -5.42
N LYS A 47 6.12 -4.49 -4.16
CA LYS A 47 6.62 -5.56 -3.31
C LYS A 47 5.50 -6.00 -2.37
N HIS A 48 5.25 -7.30 -2.34
CA HIS A 48 4.31 -7.90 -1.39
C HIS A 48 4.92 -7.97 0.01
N TYR A 49 4.09 -7.70 1.02
CA TYR A 49 4.41 -7.81 2.44
C TYR A 49 3.35 -8.63 3.15
N THR A 50 3.75 -9.54 4.04
CA THR A 50 2.79 -10.18 4.97
C THR A 50 2.39 -9.20 6.07
N PHE A 51 1.31 -9.51 6.80
CA PHE A 51 0.90 -8.72 7.95
C PHE A 51 2.02 -8.59 8.99
N GLU A 52 2.72 -9.68 9.29
CA GLU A 52 3.80 -9.71 10.29
C GLU A 52 4.98 -8.83 9.87
N GLN A 53 5.29 -8.78 8.57
CA GLN A 53 6.32 -7.87 8.05
C GLN A 53 5.91 -6.41 8.20
N LEU A 54 4.64 -6.09 7.93
CA LEU A 54 4.12 -4.73 8.12
C LEU A 54 4.09 -4.35 9.60
N LEU A 55 3.70 -5.26 10.49
CA LEU A 55 3.73 -5.03 11.93
C LEU A 55 5.17 -4.79 12.43
N ALA A 56 6.13 -5.57 11.94
CA ALA A 56 7.55 -5.39 12.28
C ALA A 56 8.13 -4.04 11.78
N MET A 57 7.58 -3.48 10.70
CA MET A 57 7.94 -2.17 10.15
C MET A 57 7.22 -1.00 10.85
N ASN A 58 6.13 -1.28 11.56
CA ASN A 58 5.24 -0.32 12.20
C ASN A 58 5.04 -0.67 13.68
N LYS A 59 6.16 -0.75 14.42
CA LYS A 59 6.22 -1.20 15.82
C LYS A 59 5.45 -0.30 16.80
N GLU A 60 5.05 0.89 16.36
CA GLU A 60 4.24 1.83 17.10
C GLU A 60 2.74 1.43 17.16
N TYR A 61 2.31 0.45 16.35
CA TYR A 61 0.94 -0.03 16.34
C TYR A 61 0.78 -1.36 17.07
N GLU A 62 -0.34 -1.49 17.77
CA GLU A 62 -0.87 -2.80 18.14
C GLU A 62 -1.43 -3.52 16.90
N ALA A 63 -1.38 -4.85 16.91
CA ALA A 63 -1.75 -5.66 15.76
C ALA A 63 -3.18 -5.38 15.25
N ILE A 64 -4.13 -5.18 16.17
CA ILE A 64 -5.53 -4.90 15.81
C ILE A 64 -5.71 -3.53 15.15
N ASP A 65 -4.96 -2.52 15.59
CA ASP A 65 -5.06 -1.16 15.08
C ASP A 65 -4.37 -1.07 13.71
N LEU A 66 -3.22 -1.72 13.54
CA LEU A 66 -2.60 -1.84 12.22
C LEU A 66 -3.51 -2.57 11.24
N GLN A 67 -4.15 -3.67 11.64
CA GLN A 67 -5.03 -4.42 10.74
C GLN A 67 -6.22 -3.57 10.27
N LYS A 68 -6.87 -2.81 11.17
CA LYS A 68 -7.93 -1.86 10.81
C LYS A 68 -7.45 -0.81 9.82
N LEU A 69 -6.27 -0.24 10.05
CA LEU A 69 -5.68 0.76 9.16
C LEU A 69 -5.39 0.17 7.77
N LEU A 70 -4.82 -1.04 7.70
CA LEU A 70 -4.56 -1.73 6.44
C LEU A 70 -5.86 -2.06 5.68
N ASP A 71 -6.92 -2.48 6.38
CA ASP A 71 -8.22 -2.75 5.76
C ASP A 71 -8.84 -1.47 5.19
N GLU A 72 -8.75 -0.34 5.90
CA GLU A 72 -9.21 0.96 5.40
C GLU A 72 -8.39 1.45 4.20
N MET A 73 -7.07 1.33 4.25
CA MET A 73 -6.18 1.64 3.13
C MET A 73 -6.48 0.78 1.90
N SER A 74 -6.85 -0.48 2.09
CA SER A 74 -7.28 -1.35 1.01
C SER A 74 -8.67 -1.00 0.47
N TYR A 75 -9.59 -0.54 1.32
CA TYR A 75 -10.88 -0.04 0.90
C TYR A 75 -10.77 1.25 0.06
N ILE A 76 -9.90 2.18 0.47
CA ILE A 76 -9.59 3.41 -0.28
C ILE A 76 -8.91 3.10 -1.61
N GLY A 77 -8.19 1.97 -1.69
CA GLY A 77 -7.46 1.54 -2.88
C GLY A 77 -6.00 2.01 -2.93
N ILE A 78 -5.45 2.52 -1.83
CA ILE A 78 -4.01 2.85 -1.75
C ILE A 78 -3.15 1.59 -1.52
N LEU A 79 -3.75 0.52 -1.00
CA LEU A 79 -3.14 -0.81 -0.89
C LEU A 79 -3.96 -1.84 -1.67
N GLU A 80 -3.26 -2.72 -2.36
CA GLU A 80 -3.83 -3.95 -2.89
C GLU A 80 -3.46 -5.10 -1.96
N TYR A 81 -4.34 -6.09 -1.80
CA TYR A 81 -4.01 -7.35 -1.15
C TYR A 81 -4.48 -8.55 -1.98
N ASP A 82 -3.73 -9.64 -1.85
CA ASP A 82 -4.04 -10.93 -2.46
C ASP A 82 -3.64 -12.07 -1.51
N TYR A 83 -3.92 -13.32 -1.89
CA TYR A 83 -3.66 -14.52 -1.07
C TYR A 83 -2.54 -15.40 -1.61
N GLY A 84 -1.65 -14.85 -2.44
CA GLY A 84 -0.64 -15.61 -3.17
C GLY A 84 -1.02 -15.82 -4.63
N ASP A 85 0.00 -16.12 -5.44
CA ASP A 85 -0.19 -16.60 -6.81
C ASP A 85 -0.38 -18.12 -6.74
N ASN A 86 -1.65 -18.52 -6.59
CA ASN A 86 -2.03 -19.91 -6.33
C ASN A 86 -2.68 -20.56 -7.54
N TYR A 87 -2.39 -20.06 -8.75
CA TYR A 87 -2.90 -20.61 -9.99
C TYR A 87 -1.75 -20.87 -10.95
N ASP A 88 -1.87 -21.93 -11.74
CA ASP A 88 -1.11 -22.07 -12.98
C ASP A 88 -2.02 -21.79 -14.18
N HIS A 89 -1.53 -22.06 -15.39
CA HIS A 89 -2.29 -21.82 -16.61
C HIS A 89 -3.56 -22.67 -16.74
N ASN A 90 -3.71 -23.72 -15.94
CA ASN A 90 -4.75 -24.73 -16.09
C ASN A 90 -5.67 -24.84 -14.87
N HIS A 91 -5.18 -24.59 -13.65
CA HIS A 91 -5.91 -24.84 -12.42
C HIS A 91 -5.31 -24.17 -11.18
N GLU A 92 -6.05 -24.25 -10.08
CA GLU A 92 -5.60 -23.85 -8.74
C GLU A 92 -4.54 -24.82 -8.19
N LEU A 93 -3.45 -24.27 -7.67
CA LEU A 93 -2.41 -24.97 -6.92
C LEU A 93 -2.84 -25.14 -5.46
N LYS A 94 -3.56 -26.22 -5.16
CA LYS A 94 -4.17 -26.48 -3.84
C LYS A 94 -3.19 -26.57 -2.68
N ASP A 95 -1.95 -26.94 -2.95
CA ASP A 95 -0.91 -27.12 -1.91
C ASP A 95 -0.19 -25.80 -1.55
N ARG A 96 -0.55 -24.68 -2.20
CA ARG A 96 0.05 -23.38 -1.92
C ARG A 96 -0.60 -22.71 -0.70
N PRO A 97 0.21 -22.09 0.18
CA PRO A 97 -0.33 -21.41 1.35
C PRO A 97 -1.06 -20.13 0.93
N ARG A 98 -2.31 -19.97 1.40
CA ARG A 98 -3.14 -18.78 1.17
C ARG A 98 -2.83 -17.70 2.19
N ILE A 99 -1.68 -17.04 2.04
CA ILE A 99 -1.23 -15.99 2.96
C ILE A 99 -1.66 -14.64 2.41
N ARG A 100 -2.47 -13.90 3.18
CA ARG A 100 -2.83 -12.52 2.84
C ARG A 100 -1.56 -11.66 2.82
N ARG A 101 -1.31 -11.02 1.68
CA ARG A 101 -0.16 -10.12 1.49
C ARG A 101 -0.61 -8.82 0.84
N TYR A 102 0.03 -7.72 1.21
CA TYR A 102 -0.33 -6.37 0.81
C TYR A 102 0.78 -5.75 -0.04
N ARG A 103 0.43 -4.85 -0.96
CA ARG A 103 1.39 -4.04 -1.71
C ARG A 103 0.85 -2.63 -1.97
N VAL A 104 1.77 -1.68 -2.08
CA VAL A 104 1.48 -0.41 -2.77
C VAL A 104 1.70 -0.66 -4.27
N PRO A 105 0.72 -0.37 -5.15
CA PRO A 105 0.81 -0.65 -6.59
C PRO A 105 1.89 0.16 -7.32
#